data_AF-X1QLK0-F1
#
_entry.id   AF-X1QLK0-F1
#
_cell.length_a   1.000
_cell.length_b   1.000
_cell.length_c   1.000
_cell.angle_alpha   90.00
_cell.angle_beta   90.00
_cell.angle_gamma   90.00
#
_symmetry.space_group_name_H-M   'P 1'
#
loop_
_entity.id
_entity.type
_entity.pdbx_description
1 polymer ?
#
loop_
_entity_poly.entity_id
_entity_poly.type
_entity_poly.pdbx_seq_one_letter_code
_entity_poly.pdbx_strand_id
1 'polypeptide(L)' 'YVFNNRLFIKETDGDIQRIFEQLHVTDARHAFYLGKELQKASQAVRLRKKYVQDEPLRWGYLSRDTPTL' A
#
# COMPACT_ATOMS: atom_id res chain seq x y z
N TYR A 1 4.02 9.32 0.44
CA TYR A 1 2.75 10.10 0.45
C TYR A 1 1.59 9.12 0.47
N VAL A 2 0.60 9.34 1.33
CA VAL A 2 -0.68 8.61 1.37
C VAL A 2 -1.79 9.64 1.46
N PHE A 3 -2.83 9.54 0.63
CA PHE A 3 -3.91 10.51 0.63
C PHE A 3 -5.24 9.92 0.17
N ASN A 4 -6.34 10.51 0.62
CA ASN A 4 -7.70 10.25 0.19
C ASN A 4 -8.51 11.56 0.22
N ASN A 5 -9.84 11.50 0.06
CA ASN A 5 -10.70 12.69 0.08
C ASN A 5 -10.79 13.41 1.45
N ARG A 6 -10.24 12.83 2.52
CA ARG A 6 -10.30 13.33 3.90
C ARG A 6 -8.92 13.65 4.48
N LEU A 7 -7.86 13.06 3.96
CA LEU A 7 -6.55 13.07 4.58
C LEU A 7 -5.44 13.13 3.55
N PHE A 8 -4.37 13.86 3.87
CA PHE A 8 -3.12 13.85 3.14
C PHE A 8 -1.96 13.71 4.13
N ILE A 9 -1.29 12.56 4.10
CA ILE A 9 -0.12 12.24 4.93
C ILE A 9 1.13 12.30 4.05
N LYS A 10 2.08 13.14 4.47
CA LYS A 10 3.46 13.12 4.00
C LYS A 10 4.32 12.50 5.08
N GLU A 11 4.98 11.40 4.74
CA GLU A 11 5.96 10.73 5.58
C GLU A 11 7.26 10.67 4.75
N THR A 12 8.39 11.00 5.38
CA THR A 12 9.68 11.23 4.71
C THR A 12 10.73 10.17 5.03
N ASP A 13 10.56 9.41 6.10
CA ASP A 13 11.57 8.51 6.66
C ASP A 13 11.30 7.04 6.27
N GLY A 14 10.19 6.79 5.54
CA GLY A 14 9.76 5.47 5.08
C GLY A 14 9.06 4.64 6.15
N ASP A 15 8.68 5.25 7.28
CA ASP A 15 8.04 4.56 8.39
C ASP A 15 6.52 4.42 8.19
N ILE A 16 6.09 3.22 7.82
CA ILE A 16 4.67 2.92 7.60
C ILE A 16 3.83 2.95 8.87
N GLN A 17 4.45 2.74 10.03
CA GLN A 17 3.74 2.71 11.30
C GLN A 17 3.23 4.11 11.63
N ARG A 18 4.05 5.14 11.37
CA ARG A 18 3.67 6.55 11.51
C ARG A 18 2.54 6.95 10.57
N ILE A 19 2.47 6.34 9.38
CA ILE A 19 1.34 6.53 8.46
C ILE A 19 0.09 5.90 9.08
N PHE A 20 0.19 4.65 9.56
CA PHE A 20 -0.94 3.92 10.13
C PHE A 20 -1.55 4.63 11.36
N GLU A 21 -0.72 5.16 12.25
CA GLU A 21 -1.15 5.92 13.44
C GLU A 21 -1.99 7.16 13.08
N GLN A 22 -1.67 7.82 11.96
CA GLN A 22 -2.39 9.00 11.46
C GLN A 22 -3.70 8.68 10.74
N LEU A 23 -3.98 7.40 10.45
CA LEU A 23 -5.26 7.00 9.84
C LEU A 23 -6.42 6.95 10.85
N HIS A 24 -6.13 6.98 12.16
CA HIS A 24 -7.11 7.00 13.24
C HIS A 24 -8.21 5.92 13.11
N VAL A 25 -7.84 4.72 12.70
CA VAL A 25 -8.77 3.61 12.46
C VAL A 25 -9.15 2.97 13.77
N THR A 26 -10.45 2.90 14.07
CA THR A 26 -10.98 2.39 15.34
C THR A 26 -11.52 0.96 15.27
N ASP A 27 -11.91 0.49 14.09
CA ASP A 27 -12.38 -0.88 13.87
C ASP A 27 -11.22 -1.84 13.61
N ALA A 28 -11.20 -2.97 14.31
CA ALA A 28 -10.12 -3.95 14.23
C ALA A 28 -9.99 -4.60 12.83
N ARG A 29 -11.11 -4.87 12.16
CA ARG A 29 -11.09 -5.48 10.81
C ARG A 29 -10.50 -4.52 9.79
N HIS A 30 -10.90 -3.26 9.84
CA HIS A 30 -10.40 -2.20 8.98
C HIS A 30 -8.93 -1.88 9.28
N ALA A 31 -8.54 -1.86 10.55
CA ALA A 31 -7.14 -1.72 10.98
C ALA A 31 -6.26 -2.82 10.39
N PHE A 32 -6.69 -4.08 10.48
CA PHE A 32 -5.97 -5.22 9.90
C PHE A 32 -5.85 -5.10 8.37
N TYR A 33 -6.95 -4.76 7.69
CA TYR A 33 -6.96 -4.58 6.24
C TYR A 33 -5.97 -3.48 5.81
N LEU A 34 -6.03 -2.31 6.45
CA LEU A 34 -5.14 -1.19 6.13
C LEU A 34 -3.67 -1.53 6.44
N GLY A 35 -3.39 -2.23 7.53
CA GLY A 35 -2.03 -2.72 7.83
C GLY A 35 -1.47 -3.61 6.73
N LYS A 36 -2.27 -4.57 6.23
CA LYS A 36 -1.90 -5.44 5.11
C LYS A 36 -1.63 -4.66 3.83
N GLU A 37 -2.49 -3.70 3.49
CA GLU A 37 -2.35 -2.90 2.28
C GLU A 37 -1.15 -1.93 2.38
N LEU A 38 -0.89 -1.33 3.54
CA LEU A 38 0.31 -0.52 3.78
C LEU A 38 1.60 -1.34 3.70
N GLN A 39 1.60 -2.59 4.18
CA GLN A 39 2.74 -3.48 4.04
C GLN A 39 3.05 -3.75 2.55
N LYS A 40 2.04 -4.06 1.74
CA LYS A 40 2.20 -4.26 0.29
C LYS A 40 2.71 -2.99 -0.40
N ALA A 41 2.15 -1.82 -0.05
CA ALA A 41 2.57 -0.55 -0.58
C ALA A 41 4.05 -0.25 -0.25
N SER A 42 4.48 -0.54 1.00
CA SER A 42 5.87 -0.42 1.43
C SER A 42 6.81 -1.29 0.60
N GLN A 43 6.42 -2.55 0.39
CA GLN A 43 7.18 -3.48 -0.44
C GLN A 43 7.26 -2.98 -1.89
N ALA A 44 6.17 -2.48 -2.46
CA ALA A 44 6.16 -1.91 -3.79
C ALA A 44 7.13 -0.73 -3.92
N VAL A 45 7.12 0.21 -2.96
CA VAL A 45 8.02 1.36 -2.93
C VAL A 45 9.48 0.92 -2.87
N ARG A 46 9.83 -0.02 -1.98
CA ARG A 46 11.19 -0.58 -1.87
C ARG A 46 11.66 -1.23 -3.17
N LEU A 47 10.75 -1.88 -3.89
CA LEU A 47 11.02 -2.53 -5.17
C LEU A 47 10.90 -1.59 -6.38
N ARG A 48 10.62 -0.29 -6.15
CA ARG A 48 10.30 0.71 -7.19
C ARG A 48 9.21 0.23 -8.16
N LYS A 49 8.18 -0.42 -7.62
CA LYS A 49 6.99 -0.90 -8.34
C LYS A 49 5.80 0.00 -8.06
N LYS A 50 4.88 0.08 -9.04
CA LYS A 50 3.57 0.68 -8.84
C LYS A 50 2.72 -0.25 -7.98
N TYR A 51 2.05 0.31 -6.98
CA TYR A 51 1.04 -0.37 -6.16
C TYR A 51 -0.33 0.22 -6.46
N VAL A 52 -1.34 -0.65 -6.51
CA VAL A 52 -2.77 -0.32 -6.58
C VAL A 52 -3.46 -1.23 -5.58
N GLN A 53 -4.40 -0.67 -4.81
CA GLN A 53 -5.15 -1.42 -3.81
C GLN A 53 -5.94 -2.56 -4.47
N ASP A 54 -6.02 -3.70 -3.78
CA ASP A 54 -6.67 -4.93 -4.24
C ASP A 54 -6.13 -5.54 -5.55
N GLU A 55 -5.05 -4.98 -6.11
CA GLU A 55 -4.33 -5.55 -7.25
C GLU A 55 -3.04 -6.26 -6.80
N PRO A 56 -2.63 -7.35 -7.46
CA PRO A 56 -1.33 -7.94 -7.24
C PRO A 56 -0.20 -7.01 -7.72
N LEU A 57 0.95 -7.07 -7.05
CA LEU A 57 2.16 -6.40 -7.53
C LEU A 57 2.51 -6.88 -8.95
N ARG A 58 2.85 -5.93 -9.82
CA ARG A 58 3.30 -6.22 -11.19
C ARG A 58 4.78 -6.66 -11.17
N TRP A 59 4.99 -7.97 -11.15
CA TRP A 59 6.32 -8.58 -11.16
C TRP A 59 6.97 -8.64 -12.54
N GLY A 60 6.28 -8.19 -13.58
CA GLY A 60 6.69 -8.39 -14.97
C GLY A 60 6.24 -9.77 -15.42
N TYR A 61 7.18 -10.70 -15.55
CA TYR A 61 6.95 -12.03 -16.14
C TYR A 61 5.88 -12.88 -15.42
N LEU A 62 5.73 -12.70 -14.10
CA LEU A 62 4.78 -13.46 -13.26
C LEU A 62 3.47 -12.70 -12.98
N SER A 63 3.18 -11.63 -13.72
CA SER A 63 1.95 -10.86 -13.53
C SER A 63 0.77 -11.56 -14.21
N ARG A 64 -0.44 -11.49 -13.63
CA ARG A 64 -1.66 -12.08 -14.24
C ARG A 64 -1.98 -11.53 -15.63
N ASP A 65 -1.54 -10.31 -15.92
CA ASP A 65 -1.75 -9.63 -17.22
C ASP A 65 -0.67 -9.93 -18.26
N THR A 66 0.26 -10.87 -18.00
CA THR A 66 1.19 -11.32 -19.05
C THR A 66 0.36 -11.98 -20.15
N PRO A 67 0.34 -11.44 -21.38
CA PRO A 67 -0.33 -12.13 -22.49
C PRO A 67 0.34 -13.49 -22.63
N THR A 68 -0.44 -14.57 -22.51
CA THR A 68 0.02 -15.89 -22.95
C THR A 68 0.30 -15.79 -24.44
N LEU A 69 1.56 -16.04 -24.82
CA LEU A 69 1.98 -16.17 -26.22
C LEU A 69 1.17 -17.25 -26.94
#